data_AF-A0A1V6FV25-F1
#
_entry.id   AF-A0A1V6FV25-F1
#
_cell.length_a   1.000
_cell.length_b   1.000
_cell.length_c   1.000
_cell.angle_alpha   90.00
_cell.angle_beta   90.00
_cell.angle_gamma   90.00
#
_symmetry.space_group_name_H-M   'P 1'
#
loop_
_entity.id
_entity.type
_entity.pdbx_description
1 polymer ?
#
loop_
_entity_poly.entity_id
_entity_poly.type
_entity_poly.pdbx_seq_one_letter_code
_entity_poly.pdbx_strand_id
1 'polypeptide(L)'
;MSSLLDEHLGYVADAIRLDLFRSAIAQTLRPGDRVADVGCGSAVLGLLCLQAGAGHIDAIDSTAAIEIARQSLTKAGWGDKANFIHGTSFQAELPESVDVLICDHVGYFGFDYGLIETLADARRRFLKPGGRLIPGRLRLQLGAVESEKCHQLAEGWAAPGIPGQFHWLRQQGINTKYAVNLQADEVLAGPTELGCIDLRADNPEFFSWTAELTVARDGVMHGLAGWFECELAENVWMTNSPLSAQAIKRSQAFLPIDGPLAVKAGELVSATVMARPADRLIAWDVRHPASGRKFSHSTWLGDLLMHEQLNRTRPDHVPQLSRAARARALVLSYCDGQRSVGQIQEAVLREHPALFPSSTEITRFVAAVLTGSTD
;
A
#
# COMPACT_ATOMS: atom_id res chain seq x y z
N MET A 1 -2.57 -12.11 13.38
CA MET A 1 -3.55 -11.47 14.29
C MET A 1 -2.97 -10.25 15.01
N SER A 2 -1.76 -10.31 15.61
CA SER A 2 -1.12 -9.12 16.22
C SER A 2 -0.97 -7.96 15.23
N SER A 3 -0.43 -8.22 14.03
CA SER A 3 -0.11 -7.17 13.04
C SER A 3 -1.30 -6.30 12.61
N LEU A 4 -2.49 -6.91 12.37
CA LEU A 4 -3.68 -6.18 11.94
C LEU A 4 -4.19 -5.23 13.03
N LEU A 5 -4.23 -5.69 14.28
CA LEU A 5 -4.67 -4.86 15.40
C LEU A 5 -3.67 -3.76 15.72
N ASP A 6 -2.38 -4.06 15.67
CA ASP A 6 -1.31 -3.10 15.91
C ASP A 6 -1.32 -1.99 14.83
N GLU A 7 -1.56 -2.36 13.58
CA GLU A 7 -1.72 -1.43 12.46
C GLU A 7 -2.94 -0.51 12.66
N HIS A 8 -4.11 -1.07 12.91
CA HIS A 8 -5.32 -0.27 13.13
C HIS A 8 -5.25 0.58 14.41
N LEU A 9 -4.54 0.13 15.45
CA LEU A 9 -4.28 0.94 16.64
C LEU A 9 -3.51 2.21 16.26
N GLY A 10 -2.50 2.10 15.39
CA GLY A 10 -1.78 3.26 14.85
C GLY A 10 -2.71 4.27 14.17
N TYR A 11 -3.65 3.79 13.35
CA TYR A 11 -4.60 4.65 12.63
C TYR A 11 -5.60 5.37 13.52
N VAL A 12 -6.08 4.71 14.58
CA VAL A 12 -7.07 5.29 15.50
C VAL A 12 -6.45 6.12 16.62
N ALA A 13 -5.17 5.90 16.94
CA ALA A 13 -4.43 6.65 17.97
C ALA A 13 -3.73 7.91 17.42
N ASP A 14 -3.72 8.11 16.10
CA ASP A 14 -3.17 9.31 15.47
C ASP A 14 -4.21 10.45 15.46
N ALA A 15 -4.13 11.30 16.48
CA ALA A 15 -5.05 12.43 16.65
C ALA A 15 -4.99 13.43 15.49
N ILE A 16 -3.80 13.73 14.97
CA ILE A 16 -3.63 14.69 13.86
C ILE A 16 -4.35 14.15 12.62
N ARG A 17 -4.14 12.87 12.30
CA ARG A 17 -4.84 12.20 11.20
C ARG A 17 -6.36 12.29 11.37
N LEU A 18 -6.88 11.94 12.55
CA LEU A 18 -8.33 11.96 12.79
C LEU A 18 -8.93 13.37 12.74
N ASP A 19 -8.24 14.39 13.23
CA ASP A 19 -8.70 15.77 13.21
C ASP A 19 -8.76 16.34 11.78
N LEU A 20 -7.77 15.98 10.94
CA LEU A 20 -7.77 16.33 9.51
C LEU A 20 -8.94 15.66 8.77
N PHE A 21 -9.20 14.37 9.00
CA PHE A 21 -10.36 13.70 8.42
C PHE A 21 -11.69 14.27 8.93
N ARG A 22 -11.81 14.58 10.23
CA ARG A 22 -13.00 15.27 10.77
C ARG A 22 -13.25 16.60 10.05
N SER A 23 -12.19 17.39 9.85
CA SER A 23 -12.27 18.67 9.15
C SER A 23 -12.71 18.50 7.69
N ALA A 24 -12.12 17.53 6.98
CA ALA A 24 -12.48 17.24 5.59
C ALA A 24 -13.92 16.71 5.44
N ILE A 25 -14.35 15.82 6.34
CA ILE A 25 -15.71 15.29 6.39
C ILE A 25 -16.70 16.42 6.66
N ALA A 26 -16.42 17.31 7.62
CA ALA A 26 -17.31 18.44 7.94
C ALA A 26 -17.49 19.40 6.77
N GLN A 27 -16.49 19.59 5.91
CA GLN A 27 -16.58 20.41 4.71
C GLN A 27 -17.28 19.70 3.54
N THR A 28 -17.09 18.39 3.44
CA THR A 28 -17.48 17.63 2.25
C THR A 28 -18.86 16.98 2.39
N LEU A 29 -19.18 16.43 3.56
CA LEU A 29 -20.37 15.64 3.81
C LEU A 29 -21.60 16.52 4.05
N ARG A 30 -22.74 16.12 3.49
CA ARG A 30 -24.05 16.72 3.73
C ARG A 30 -24.91 15.75 4.55
N PRO A 31 -25.78 16.26 5.46
CA PRO A 31 -26.68 15.40 6.23
C PRO A 31 -27.51 14.50 5.31
N GLY A 32 -27.53 13.20 5.61
CA GLY A 32 -28.24 12.19 4.83
C GLY A 32 -27.46 11.61 3.64
N ASP A 33 -26.26 12.10 3.34
CA ASP A 33 -25.41 11.51 2.29
C ASP A 33 -25.18 10.00 2.53
N ARG A 34 -25.19 9.22 1.45
CA ARG A 34 -24.71 7.83 1.44
C ARG A 34 -23.21 7.82 1.17
N VAL A 35 -22.45 7.04 1.94
CA VAL A 35 -20.98 7.01 1.85
C VAL A 35 -20.47 5.60 1.56
N ALA A 36 -19.53 5.45 0.64
CA ALA A 36 -18.69 4.24 0.55
C ALA A 36 -17.36 4.48 1.26
N ASP A 37 -17.05 3.70 2.29
CA ASP A 37 -15.77 3.67 2.99
C ASP A 37 -14.95 2.49 2.43
N VAL A 38 -14.08 2.78 1.46
CA VAL A 38 -13.34 1.77 0.69
C VAL A 38 -12.00 1.51 1.34
N GLY A 39 -11.75 0.27 1.75
CA GLY A 39 -10.63 -0.06 2.63
C GLY A 39 -10.90 0.40 4.07
N CYS A 40 -12.12 0.15 4.56
CA CYS A 40 -12.60 0.77 5.79
C CYS A 40 -11.79 0.36 7.02
N GLY A 41 -11.13 -0.80 7.01
CA GLY A 41 -10.39 -1.31 8.14
C GLY A 41 -11.29 -1.48 9.37
N SER A 42 -10.98 -0.73 10.43
CA SER A 42 -11.79 -0.63 11.65
C SER A 42 -13.06 0.22 11.52
N ALA A 43 -13.35 0.75 10.33
CA ALA A 43 -14.42 1.72 10.01
C ALA A 43 -14.35 3.01 10.83
N VAL A 44 -13.15 3.45 11.23
CA VAL A 44 -12.99 4.73 11.93
C VAL A 44 -13.49 5.90 11.08
N LEU A 45 -13.25 5.91 9.77
CA LEU A 45 -13.71 6.97 8.88
C LEU A 45 -15.23 6.90 8.68
N GLY A 46 -15.79 5.71 8.45
CA GLY A 46 -17.24 5.49 8.45
C GLY A 46 -17.92 5.99 9.73
N LEU A 47 -17.32 5.74 10.91
CA LEU A 47 -17.80 6.27 12.18
C LEU A 47 -17.81 7.81 12.21
N LEU A 48 -16.74 8.45 11.74
CA LEU A 48 -16.67 9.91 11.64
C LEU A 48 -17.76 10.48 10.71
N CYS A 49 -18.00 9.83 9.57
CA CYS A 49 -19.06 10.19 8.65
C CYS A 49 -20.46 10.09 9.29
N LEU A 50 -20.74 9.00 10.01
CA LEU A 50 -22.01 8.81 10.73
C LEU A 50 -22.20 9.87 11.83
N GLN A 51 -21.15 10.18 12.58
CA GLN A 51 -21.16 11.27 13.58
C GLN A 51 -21.43 12.63 12.94
N ALA A 52 -20.95 12.87 11.72
CA ALA A 52 -21.19 14.08 10.94
C ALA A 52 -22.57 14.13 10.26
N GLY A 53 -23.40 13.08 10.40
CA GLY A 53 -24.76 13.05 9.88
C GLY A 53 -24.95 12.29 8.57
N ALA A 54 -24.00 11.43 8.17
CA ALA A 54 -24.22 10.49 7.07
C ALA A 54 -25.51 9.69 7.28
N GLY A 55 -26.27 9.47 6.20
CA GLY A 55 -27.49 8.67 6.24
C GLY A 55 -27.18 7.19 6.36
N HIS A 56 -26.14 6.73 5.64
CA HIS A 56 -25.76 5.32 5.54
C HIS A 56 -24.30 5.16 5.11
N ILE A 57 -23.63 4.10 5.58
CA ILE A 57 -22.26 3.73 5.19
C ILE A 57 -22.26 2.34 4.54
N ASP A 58 -21.60 2.19 3.39
CA ASP A 58 -21.18 0.90 2.86
C ASP A 58 -19.68 0.74 3.15
N ALA A 59 -19.36 -0.05 4.16
CA ALA A 59 -18.00 -0.31 4.63
C ALA A 59 -17.43 -1.52 3.88
N ILE A 60 -16.35 -1.32 3.12
CA ILE A 60 -15.76 -2.32 2.23
C ILE A 60 -14.32 -2.57 2.67
N ASP A 61 -13.97 -3.82 2.95
CA ASP A 61 -12.59 -4.20 3.26
C ASP A 61 -12.30 -5.62 2.79
N SER A 62 -11.12 -5.88 2.21
CA SER A 62 -10.75 -7.21 1.70
C SER A 62 -10.18 -8.14 2.76
N THR A 63 -9.95 -7.63 3.97
CA THR A 63 -9.33 -8.37 5.07
C THR A 63 -10.35 -8.72 6.17
N ALA A 64 -9.90 -9.46 7.17
CA ALA A 64 -10.70 -9.75 8.36
C ALA A 64 -11.02 -8.48 9.20
N ALA A 65 -10.43 -7.31 8.89
CA ALA A 65 -10.77 -6.05 9.54
C ALA A 65 -12.26 -5.68 9.37
N ILE A 66 -12.94 -6.21 8.35
CA ILE A 66 -14.38 -6.02 8.17
C ILE A 66 -15.20 -6.46 9.40
N GLU A 67 -14.73 -7.45 10.16
CA GLU A 67 -15.34 -7.86 11.43
C GLU A 67 -15.12 -6.84 12.55
N ILE A 68 -13.96 -6.18 12.55
CA ILE A 68 -13.65 -5.08 13.46
C ILE A 68 -14.56 -3.89 13.14
N ALA A 69 -14.71 -3.53 11.87
CA ALA A 69 -15.66 -2.51 11.40
C ALA A 69 -17.08 -2.81 11.89
N ARG A 70 -17.55 -4.05 11.67
CA ARG A 70 -18.90 -4.49 12.09
C ARG A 70 -19.12 -4.30 13.58
N GLN A 71 -18.19 -4.78 14.40
CA GLN A 71 -18.31 -4.65 15.84
C GLN A 71 -18.20 -3.19 16.30
N SER A 72 -17.34 -2.40 15.67
CA SER A 72 -17.09 -1.00 16.05
C SER A 72 -18.33 -0.14 15.82
N LEU A 73 -18.92 -0.20 14.63
CA LEU A 73 -20.14 0.56 14.33
C LEU A 73 -21.36 0.05 15.10
N THR A 74 -21.49 -1.27 15.31
CA THR A 74 -22.57 -1.84 16.14
C THR A 74 -22.49 -1.35 17.58
N LYS A 75 -21.30 -1.40 18.20
CA LYS A 75 -21.09 -0.89 19.57
C LYS A 75 -21.29 0.62 19.69
N ALA A 76 -21.06 1.37 18.61
CA ALA A 76 -21.34 2.80 18.54
C ALA A 76 -22.83 3.12 18.32
N GLY A 77 -23.72 2.12 18.17
CA GLY A 77 -25.15 2.31 17.95
C GLY A 77 -25.54 2.58 16.49
N TRP A 78 -24.64 2.30 15.54
CA TRP A 78 -24.83 2.59 14.11
C TRP A 78 -24.88 1.34 13.22
N GLY A 79 -24.98 0.14 13.81
CA GLY A 79 -25.00 -1.11 13.05
C GLY A 79 -26.07 -1.15 11.95
N ASP A 80 -27.26 -0.61 12.24
CA ASP A 80 -28.40 -0.57 11.29
C ASP A 80 -28.23 0.45 10.15
N LYS A 81 -27.22 1.33 10.23
CA LYS A 81 -26.89 2.33 9.20
C LYS A 81 -25.65 1.94 8.39
N ALA A 82 -25.20 0.70 8.51
CA ALA A 82 -23.98 0.24 7.88
C ALA A 82 -24.18 -1.12 7.20
N ASN A 83 -23.72 -1.21 5.95
CA ASN A 83 -23.49 -2.50 5.30
C ASN A 83 -22.01 -2.85 5.40
N PHE A 84 -21.70 -4.13 5.64
CA PHE A 84 -20.33 -4.62 5.76
C PHE A 84 -20.04 -5.61 4.65
N ILE A 85 -19.15 -5.24 3.74
CA ILE A 85 -18.85 -6.01 2.53
C ILE A 85 -17.40 -6.49 2.62
N HIS A 86 -17.20 -7.81 2.72
CA HIS A 86 -15.88 -8.41 2.64
C HIS A 86 -15.47 -8.54 1.17
N GLY A 87 -14.55 -7.68 0.72
CA GLY A 87 -14.11 -7.63 -0.66
C GLY A 87 -13.32 -6.37 -1.01
N THR A 88 -12.86 -6.30 -2.25
CA THR A 88 -12.25 -5.10 -2.83
C THR A 88 -13.30 -4.27 -3.57
N SER A 89 -12.97 -3.04 -3.98
CA SER A 89 -13.84 -2.28 -4.88
C SER A 89 -14.17 -3.05 -6.17
N PHE A 90 -13.22 -3.85 -6.67
CA PHE A 90 -13.39 -4.66 -7.87
C PHE A 90 -14.43 -5.78 -7.74
N GLN A 91 -14.79 -6.18 -6.51
CA GLN A 91 -15.68 -7.30 -6.24
C GLN A 91 -16.96 -6.87 -5.53
N ALA A 92 -16.92 -5.79 -4.76
CA ALA A 92 -18.05 -5.33 -3.98
C ALA A 92 -19.21 -4.88 -4.86
N GLU A 93 -20.43 -5.18 -4.43
CA GLU A 93 -21.67 -4.68 -5.02
C GLU A 93 -22.37 -3.83 -3.98
N LEU A 94 -22.70 -2.59 -4.35
CA LEU A 94 -23.52 -1.72 -3.50
C LEU A 94 -24.95 -1.74 -4.00
N PRO A 95 -25.94 -1.71 -3.09
CA PRO A 95 -27.35 -1.66 -3.48
C PRO A 95 -27.70 -0.36 -4.21
N GLU A 96 -26.96 0.73 -3.92
CA GLU A 96 -27.17 2.05 -4.51
C GLU A 96 -25.83 2.77 -4.68
N SER A 97 -25.75 3.66 -5.68
CA SER A 97 -24.62 4.58 -5.80
C SER A 97 -24.56 5.55 -4.61
N VAL A 98 -23.36 6.03 -4.29
CA VAL A 98 -23.07 6.86 -3.11
C VAL A 98 -22.80 8.32 -3.46
N ASP A 99 -23.04 9.20 -2.50
CA ASP A 99 -22.81 10.65 -2.63
C ASP A 99 -21.36 11.05 -2.33
N VAL A 100 -20.71 10.29 -1.45
CA VAL A 100 -19.32 10.48 -1.03
C VAL A 100 -18.59 9.14 -1.06
N LEU A 101 -17.39 9.14 -1.61
CA LEU A 101 -16.44 8.03 -1.50
C LEU A 101 -15.28 8.49 -0.64
N ILE A 102 -14.98 7.74 0.41
CA ILE A 102 -13.84 7.97 1.30
C ILE A 102 -12.92 6.74 1.33
N CYS A 103 -11.61 6.96 1.33
CA CYS A 103 -10.59 5.92 1.40
C CYS A 103 -9.33 6.47 2.08
N ASP A 104 -8.67 5.69 2.94
CA ASP A 104 -7.32 6.02 3.43
C ASP A 104 -6.32 4.88 3.20
N HIS A 105 -6.01 4.64 1.92
CA HIS A 105 -4.91 3.79 1.49
C HIS A 105 -3.67 4.59 1.06
N VAL A 106 -3.48 5.80 1.60
CA VAL A 106 -2.38 6.69 1.19
C VAL A 106 -1.05 6.19 1.72
N GLY A 107 -0.29 5.49 0.89
CA GLY A 107 0.97 4.83 1.29
C GLY A 107 2.08 5.75 1.81
N TYR A 108 3.20 5.15 2.22
CA TYR A 108 4.34 5.92 2.71
C TYR A 108 5.01 6.81 1.63
N PHE A 109 4.83 6.51 0.34
CA PHE A 109 5.11 7.44 -0.76
C PHE A 109 3.83 8.06 -1.38
N GLY A 110 2.67 7.87 -0.74
CA GLY A 110 1.38 8.42 -1.16
C GLY A 110 0.55 7.51 -2.07
N PHE A 111 1.17 6.90 -3.08
CA PHE A 111 0.47 6.09 -4.10
C PHE A 111 0.65 4.58 -3.94
N ASP A 112 1.12 4.12 -2.78
CA ASP A 112 1.22 2.68 -2.50
C ASP A 112 -0.16 2.02 -2.32
N TYR A 113 -0.16 0.72 -2.06
CA TYR A 113 -1.34 -0.07 -1.70
C TYR A 113 -2.47 -0.08 -2.76
N GLY A 114 -2.16 0.22 -4.02
CA GLY A 114 -3.12 0.21 -5.12
C GLY A 114 -4.21 1.29 -4.99
N LEU A 115 -3.89 2.41 -4.32
CA LEU A 115 -4.82 3.51 -4.09
C LEU A 115 -5.43 4.03 -5.39
N ILE A 116 -4.61 4.23 -6.43
CA ILE A 116 -5.03 4.83 -7.70
C ILE A 116 -6.06 3.94 -8.39
N GLU A 117 -5.78 2.64 -8.49
CA GLU A 117 -6.63 1.65 -9.16
C GLU A 117 -7.92 1.43 -8.37
N THR A 118 -7.81 1.33 -7.04
CA THR A 118 -8.96 1.16 -6.14
C THR A 118 -9.92 2.33 -6.22
N LEU A 119 -9.39 3.57 -6.17
CA LEU A 119 -10.23 4.76 -6.28
C LEU A 119 -10.79 4.98 -7.69
N ALA A 120 -10.04 4.64 -8.74
CA ALA A 120 -10.54 4.71 -10.11
C ALA A 120 -11.73 3.76 -10.32
N ASP A 121 -11.62 2.51 -9.87
CA ASP A 121 -12.70 1.52 -9.96
C ASP A 121 -13.92 1.91 -9.10
N ALA A 122 -13.69 2.24 -7.82
CA ALA A 122 -14.76 2.62 -6.91
C ALA A 122 -15.48 3.91 -7.37
N ARG A 123 -14.76 4.90 -7.91
CA ARG A 123 -15.38 6.11 -8.49
C ARG A 123 -16.28 5.77 -9.67
N ARG A 124 -15.84 4.89 -10.57
CA ARG A 124 -16.61 4.53 -11.77
C ARG A 124 -17.87 3.72 -11.45
N ARG A 125 -17.80 2.84 -10.45
CA ARG A 125 -18.89 1.92 -10.13
C ARG A 125 -19.86 2.46 -9.09
N PHE A 126 -19.35 3.18 -8.09
CA PHE A 126 -20.09 3.45 -6.87
C PHE A 126 -20.50 4.92 -6.76
N LEU A 127 -19.70 5.86 -7.26
CA LEU A 127 -19.95 7.28 -7.05
C LEU A 127 -21.02 7.82 -8.01
N LYS A 128 -22.02 8.52 -7.47
CA LYS A 128 -23.02 9.23 -8.30
C LYS A 128 -22.34 10.30 -9.17
N PRO A 129 -22.95 10.69 -10.33
CA PRO A 129 -22.54 11.89 -11.04
C PRO A 129 -22.53 13.12 -10.12
N GLY A 130 -21.40 13.83 -10.05
CA GLY A 130 -21.23 14.97 -9.15
C GLY A 130 -20.99 14.60 -7.67
N GLY A 131 -20.79 13.31 -7.37
CA GLY A 131 -20.38 12.86 -6.05
C GLY A 131 -18.99 13.37 -5.66
N ARG A 132 -18.68 13.31 -4.36
CA ARG A 132 -17.44 13.85 -3.78
C ARG A 132 -16.48 12.73 -3.39
N LEU A 133 -15.18 13.00 -3.47
CA LEU A 133 -14.11 12.04 -3.21
C LEU A 133 -13.15 12.58 -2.15
N ILE A 134 -12.83 11.76 -1.14
CA ILE A 134 -11.81 12.01 -0.12
C ILE A 134 -10.85 10.81 -0.10
N PRO A 135 -9.53 10.98 -0.33
CA PRO A 135 -8.84 12.19 -0.74
C PRO A 135 -9.00 12.50 -2.22
N GLY A 136 -8.77 13.76 -2.59
CA GLY A 136 -8.89 14.22 -3.97
C GLY A 136 -7.59 14.27 -4.76
N ARG A 137 -6.46 14.55 -4.10
CA ARG A 137 -5.17 14.79 -4.80
C ARG A 137 -3.99 14.40 -3.92
N LEU A 138 -2.92 13.93 -4.56
CA LEU A 138 -1.61 13.72 -3.93
C LEU A 138 -0.59 14.64 -4.59
N ARG A 139 0.20 15.35 -3.78
CA ARG A 139 1.47 15.93 -4.17
C ARG A 139 2.59 15.08 -3.61
N LEU A 140 3.46 14.63 -4.48
CA LEU A 140 4.63 13.85 -4.13
C LEU A 140 5.79 14.81 -3.90
N GLN A 141 6.45 14.65 -2.76
CA GLN A 141 7.61 15.43 -2.38
C GLN A 141 8.84 14.53 -2.35
N LEU A 142 9.98 15.09 -2.72
CA LEU A 142 11.26 14.39 -2.77
C LEU A 142 12.32 15.17 -2.00
N GLY A 143 13.24 14.45 -1.37
CA GLY A 143 14.46 14.99 -0.77
C GLY A 143 15.65 14.06 -0.95
N ALA A 144 16.86 14.58 -0.74
CA ALA A 144 18.07 13.78 -0.60
C ALA A 144 18.34 13.53 0.89
N VAL A 145 18.81 12.33 1.24
CA VAL A 145 18.96 11.91 2.64
C VAL A 145 20.39 11.54 3.00
N GLU A 146 20.82 12.02 4.16
CA GLU A 146 22.00 11.56 4.90
C GLU A 146 21.53 10.79 6.14
N SER A 147 21.41 9.46 6.01
CA SER A 147 21.11 8.60 7.15
C SER A 147 21.91 7.30 7.07
N GLU A 148 22.78 7.07 8.05
CA GLU A 148 23.55 5.84 8.17
C GLU A 148 22.63 4.62 8.41
N LYS A 149 21.52 4.82 9.13
CA LYS A 149 20.50 3.78 9.31
C LYS A 149 19.89 3.37 7.97
N CYS A 150 19.54 4.33 7.13
CA CYS A 150 19.03 4.05 5.78
C CYS A 150 20.10 3.40 4.89
N HIS A 151 21.35 3.86 4.99
CA HIS A 151 22.48 3.27 4.26
C HIS A 151 22.65 1.78 4.58
N GLN A 152 22.58 1.41 5.86
CA GLN A 152 22.69 0.02 6.32
C GLN A 152 21.56 -0.89 5.81
N LEU A 153 20.35 -0.36 5.57
CA LEU A 153 19.28 -1.15 4.97
C LEU A 153 19.64 -1.66 3.57
N ALA A 154 20.34 -0.83 2.79
CA ALA A 154 20.74 -1.15 1.41
C ALA A 154 22.06 -1.94 1.36
N GLU A 155 23.01 -1.62 2.23
CA GLU A 155 24.38 -2.14 2.20
C GLU A 155 24.62 -3.33 3.13
N GLY A 156 23.72 -3.60 4.08
CA GLY A 156 23.95 -4.53 5.19
C GLY A 156 24.38 -5.93 4.76
N TRP A 157 23.97 -6.39 3.58
CA TRP A 157 24.38 -7.67 3.02
C TRP A 157 25.87 -7.79 2.70
N ALA A 158 26.57 -6.66 2.52
CA ALA A 158 28.01 -6.60 2.30
C ALA A 158 28.81 -6.18 3.55
N ALA A 159 28.16 -6.15 4.73
CA ALA A 159 28.84 -5.76 5.97
C ALA A 159 29.90 -6.81 6.40
N PRO A 160 30.96 -6.40 7.15
CA PRO A 160 32.06 -7.29 7.56
C PRO A 160 31.67 -8.54 8.34
N GLY A 161 30.48 -8.58 8.95
CA GLY A 161 29.95 -9.74 9.68
C GLY A 161 29.16 -10.74 8.83
N ILE A 162 28.88 -10.42 7.56
CA ILE A 162 28.11 -11.28 6.65
C ILE A 162 29.06 -12.15 5.84
N PRO A 163 28.84 -13.48 5.76
CA PRO A 163 29.66 -14.34 4.91
C PRO A 163 29.64 -13.87 3.45
N GLY A 164 30.81 -13.83 2.81
CA GLY A 164 30.97 -13.26 1.45
C GLY A 164 30.06 -13.90 0.38
N GLN A 165 29.60 -15.12 0.61
CA GLN A 165 28.66 -15.83 -0.27
C GLN A 165 27.27 -15.16 -0.33
N PHE A 166 26.94 -14.26 0.59
CA PHE A 166 25.68 -13.51 0.63
C PHE A 166 25.82 -12.07 0.14
N HIS A 167 27.03 -11.58 -0.13
CA HIS A 167 27.26 -10.17 -0.50
C HIS A 167 26.54 -9.79 -1.81
N TRP A 168 26.25 -10.75 -2.68
CA TRP A 168 25.44 -10.51 -3.89
C TRP A 168 24.03 -9.97 -3.58
N LEU A 169 23.49 -10.28 -2.38
CA LEU A 169 22.18 -9.78 -1.92
C LEU A 169 22.13 -8.27 -1.70
N ARG A 170 23.30 -7.62 -1.67
CA ARG A 170 23.41 -6.16 -1.71
C ARG A 170 22.70 -5.58 -2.93
N GLN A 171 22.72 -6.27 -4.09
CA GLN A 171 22.04 -5.81 -5.29
C GLN A 171 20.53 -5.71 -5.09
N GLN A 172 19.94 -6.62 -4.33
CA GLN A 172 18.54 -6.54 -3.92
C GLN A 172 18.30 -5.39 -2.96
N GLY A 173 19.22 -5.21 -2.01
CA GLY A 173 19.14 -4.12 -1.04
C GLY A 173 19.09 -2.74 -1.69
N ILE A 174 20.07 -2.43 -2.55
CA ILE A 174 20.11 -1.12 -3.23
C ILE A 174 18.94 -0.91 -4.22
N ASN A 175 18.31 -1.99 -4.67
CA ASN A 175 17.13 -1.97 -5.55
C ASN A 175 15.80 -2.10 -4.78
N THR A 176 15.79 -1.91 -3.46
CA THR A 176 14.57 -1.99 -2.65
C THR A 176 14.08 -0.59 -2.26
N LYS A 177 12.76 -0.39 -2.30
CA LYS A 177 12.11 0.77 -1.66
C LYS A 177 11.82 0.42 -0.20
N TYR A 178 12.35 1.19 0.73
CA TYR A 178 12.20 0.95 2.17
C TYR A 178 11.21 1.93 2.80
N ALA A 179 10.44 1.44 3.78
CA ALA A 179 9.70 2.31 4.69
C ALA A 179 10.62 2.71 5.86
N VAL A 180 10.83 4.01 6.06
CA VAL A 180 11.74 4.54 7.09
C VAL A 180 11.09 5.69 7.86
N ASN A 181 11.52 5.93 9.09
CA ASN A 181 11.12 7.10 9.87
C ASN A 181 12.31 8.05 9.95
N LEU A 182 12.27 9.09 9.13
CA LEU A 182 13.34 10.08 9.02
C LEU A 182 13.16 11.20 10.04
N GLN A 183 14.28 11.73 10.51
CA GLN A 183 14.35 13.00 11.22
C GLN A 183 14.59 14.14 10.24
N ALA A 184 14.20 15.36 10.64
CA ALA A 184 14.32 16.54 9.79
C ALA A 184 15.77 16.86 9.39
N ASP A 185 16.73 16.60 10.27
CA ASP A 185 18.16 16.84 10.05
C ASP A 185 18.84 15.80 9.13
N GLU A 186 18.19 14.66 8.89
CA GLU A 186 18.62 13.65 7.91
C GLU A 186 18.31 14.09 6.46
N VAL A 187 17.51 15.13 6.24
CA VAL A 187 17.19 15.66 4.91
C VAL A 187 18.25 16.69 4.48
N LEU A 188 19.08 16.31 3.50
CA LEU A 188 20.16 17.14 2.94
C LEU A 188 19.68 18.17 1.90
N ALA A 189 18.62 17.83 1.18
CA ALA A 189 18.09 18.64 0.08
C ALA A 189 16.58 18.40 -0.04
N GLY A 190 15.84 19.41 -0.47
CA GLY A 190 14.37 19.39 -0.51
C GLY A 190 13.72 20.01 0.74
N PRO A 191 12.38 20.01 0.83
CA PRO A 191 11.43 19.33 -0.06
C PRO A 191 11.39 19.97 -1.45
N THR A 192 11.32 19.14 -2.49
CA THR A 192 10.97 19.58 -3.84
C THR A 192 9.77 18.78 -4.32
N GLU A 193 8.78 19.45 -4.91
CA GLU A 193 7.63 18.77 -5.51
C GLU A 193 8.10 17.94 -6.71
N LEU A 194 7.85 16.64 -6.64
CA LEU A 194 8.15 15.68 -7.70
C LEU A 194 7.01 15.62 -8.73
N GLY A 195 5.78 15.62 -8.27
CA GLY A 195 4.62 15.52 -9.13
C GLY A 195 3.30 15.51 -8.39
N CYS A 196 2.22 15.57 -9.15
CA CYS A 196 0.85 15.60 -8.64
C CYS A 196 0.02 14.51 -9.30
N ILE A 197 -0.80 13.81 -8.51
CA ILE A 197 -1.75 12.79 -8.95
C ILE A 197 -3.15 13.26 -8.54
N ASP A 198 -4.04 13.44 -9.52
CA ASP A 198 -5.44 13.78 -9.27
C ASP A 198 -6.27 12.50 -9.22
N LEU A 199 -6.74 12.13 -8.02
CA LEU A 199 -7.49 10.89 -7.78
C LEU A 199 -8.94 10.99 -8.27
N ARG A 200 -9.41 12.20 -8.61
CA ARG A 200 -10.74 12.45 -9.19
C ARG A 200 -10.77 12.16 -10.69
N ALA A 201 -9.61 12.02 -11.33
CA ALA A 201 -9.46 11.78 -12.76
C ALA A 201 -8.98 10.35 -13.07
N ASP A 202 -9.02 9.99 -14.35
CA ASP A 202 -8.32 8.82 -14.85
C ASP A 202 -6.83 9.15 -14.93
N ASN A 203 -5.99 8.17 -14.56
CA ASN A 203 -4.55 8.33 -14.48
C ASN A 203 -3.85 7.34 -15.44
N PRO A 204 -2.64 7.67 -15.93
CA PRO A 204 -1.88 6.75 -16.77
C PRO A 204 -1.37 5.55 -15.94
N GLU A 205 -1.12 4.43 -16.62
CA GLU A 205 -0.50 3.24 -15.99
C GLU A 205 0.98 3.46 -15.62
N PHE A 206 1.63 4.42 -16.28
CA PHE A 206 3.05 4.74 -16.10
C PHE A 206 3.24 6.22 -15.81
N PHE A 207 4.04 6.50 -14.79
CA PHE A 207 4.47 7.84 -14.42
C PHE A 207 5.97 8.00 -14.55
N SER A 208 6.42 9.19 -14.95
CA SER A 208 7.81 9.60 -14.93
C SER A 208 7.88 11.07 -14.52
N TRP A 209 8.54 11.32 -13.41
CA TRP A 209 8.70 12.65 -12.82
C TRP A 209 10.17 12.95 -12.63
N THR A 210 10.57 14.21 -12.81
CA THR A 210 11.95 14.65 -12.56
C THR A 210 11.94 15.89 -11.69
N ALA A 211 12.78 15.90 -10.67
CA ALA A 211 12.98 17.01 -9.75
C ALA A 211 14.47 17.35 -9.65
N GLU A 212 14.76 18.63 -9.42
CA GLU A 212 16.09 19.10 -9.07
C GLU A 212 16.12 19.48 -7.58
N LEU A 213 17.06 18.89 -6.86
CA LEU A 213 17.26 19.08 -5.43
C LEU A 213 18.51 19.94 -5.21
N THR A 214 18.36 21.08 -4.56
CA THR A 214 19.51 21.91 -4.15
C THR A 214 19.96 21.47 -2.76
N VAL A 215 21.23 21.08 -2.65
CA VAL A 215 21.83 20.62 -1.39
C VAL A 215 21.92 21.79 -0.41
N ALA A 216 21.32 21.65 0.76
CA ALA A 216 21.23 22.71 1.76
C ALA A 216 22.50 22.83 2.61
N ARG A 217 23.22 21.72 2.82
CA ARG A 217 24.45 21.66 3.61
C ARG A 217 25.41 20.61 3.08
N ASP A 218 26.70 20.78 3.35
CA ASP A 218 27.72 19.77 3.10
C ASP A 218 27.35 18.47 3.83
N GLY A 219 27.58 17.33 3.19
CA GLY A 219 27.26 16.02 3.76
C GLY A 219 27.48 14.86 2.81
N VAL A 220 26.98 13.69 3.23
CA VAL A 220 27.04 12.46 2.45
C VAL A 220 25.63 11.94 2.17
N MET A 221 25.24 12.02 0.90
CA MET A 221 23.96 11.49 0.43
C MET A 221 24.01 9.96 0.33
N HIS A 222 23.02 9.30 0.92
CA HIS A 222 22.84 7.84 0.90
C HIS A 222 21.68 7.38 0.01
N GLY A 223 20.80 8.29 -0.37
CA GLY A 223 19.66 8.00 -1.24
C GLY A 223 18.68 9.17 -1.32
N LEU A 224 17.54 8.94 -1.97
CA LEU A 224 16.40 9.83 -1.97
C LEU A 224 15.40 9.41 -0.89
N ALA A 225 14.62 10.36 -0.40
CA ALA A 225 13.40 10.08 0.33
C ALA A 225 12.19 10.69 -0.35
N GLY A 226 11.08 9.97 -0.26
CA GLY A 226 9.78 10.34 -0.80
C GLY A 226 8.71 10.41 0.27
N TRP A 227 7.88 11.44 0.24
CA TRP A 227 6.71 11.61 1.10
C TRP A 227 5.60 12.32 0.34
N PHE A 228 4.44 12.52 0.98
CA PHE A 228 3.27 13.09 0.32
C PHE A 228 2.68 14.30 1.06
N GLU A 229 1.94 15.11 0.31
CA GLU A 229 0.87 15.95 0.81
C GLU A 229 -0.44 15.49 0.13
N CYS A 230 -1.45 15.16 0.92
CA CYS A 230 -2.69 14.57 0.46
C CYS A 230 -3.85 15.52 0.75
N GLU A 231 -4.49 16.02 -0.31
CA GLU A 231 -5.65 16.89 -0.20
C GLU A 231 -6.88 16.06 0.19
N LEU A 232 -7.34 16.25 1.42
CA LEU A 232 -8.56 15.61 1.93
C LEU A 232 -9.81 16.43 1.56
N ALA A 233 -9.71 17.76 1.64
CA ALA A 233 -10.72 18.73 1.23
C ALA A 233 -10.04 20.07 0.90
N GLU A 234 -10.80 21.08 0.51
CA GLU A 234 -10.26 22.41 0.22
C GLU A 234 -9.48 22.95 1.43
N ASN A 235 -8.20 23.25 1.23
CA ASN A 235 -7.27 23.70 2.28
C ASN A 235 -7.07 22.73 3.47
N VAL A 236 -7.51 21.47 3.36
CA VAL A 236 -7.24 20.42 4.36
C VAL A 236 -6.28 19.41 3.76
N TRP A 237 -5.01 19.48 4.20
CA TRP A 237 -3.93 18.65 3.70
C TRP A 237 -3.33 17.78 4.79
N MET A 238 -3.14 16.50 4.48
CA MET A 238 -2.48 15.52 5.33
C MET A 238 -1.08 15.21 4.79
N THR A 239 -0.06 15.14 5.65
CA THR A 239 1.30 14.85 5.22
C THR A 239 2.00 13.89 6.15
N ASN A 240 2.92 13.09 5.62
CA ASN A 240 3.90 12.32 6.38
C ASN A 240 5.32 12.91 6.25
N SER A 241 5.46 14.20 5.95
CA SER A 241 6.77 14.83 5.79
C SER A 241 7.60 14.79 7.09
N PRO A 242 8.89 14.40 7.05
CA PRO A 242 9.75 14.46 8.23
C PRO A 242 10.09 15.91 8.65
N LEU A 243 9.73 16.89 7.82
CA LEU A 243 9.96 18.32 8.04
C LEU A 243 8.74 19.03 8.66
N SER A 244 7.59 18.36 8.74
CA SER A 244 6.37 18.96 9.27
C SER A 244 6.14 18.57 10.73
N ALA A 245 5.94 19.57 11.59
CA ALA A 245 5.51 19.35 12.96
C ALA A 245 4.07 18.79 13.06
N GLN A 246 3.29 18.86 11.98
CA GLN A 246 1.93 18.33 11.88
C GLN A 246 1.86 17.06 11.03
N ALA A 247 2.97 16.36 10.86
CA ALA A 247 2.98 15.09 10.14
C ALA A 247 2.20 14.01 10.90
N ILE A 248 1.46 13.18 10.15
CA ILE A 248 0.87 11.97 10.68
C ILE A 248 1.97 10.93 10.98
N LYS A 249 1.65 9.96 11.82
CA LYS A 249 2.55 8.84 12.20
C LYS A 249 2.61 7.80 11.10
N ARG A 250 3.19 8.16 9.96
CA ARG A 250 3.41 7.28 8.80
C ARG A 250 4.86 7.43 8.33
N SER A 251 5.49 6.30 8.01
CA SER A 251 6.85 6.26 7.47
C SER A 251 6.95 7.02 6.14
N GLN A 252 8.18 7.39 5.75
CA GLN A 252 8.54 7.90 4.43
C GLN A 252 9.11 6.75 3.57
N ALA A 253 9.14 6.94 2.25
CA ALA A 253 9.90 6.08 1.35
C ALA A 253 11.38 6.45 1.37
N PHE A 254 12.27 5.46 1.39
CA PHE A 254 13.68 5.63 1.10
C PHE A 254 14.06 4.82 -0.15
N LEU A 255 14.76 5.47 -1.06
CA LEU A 255 15.23 4.96 -2.34
C LEU A 255 16.77 5.06 -2.36
N PRO A 256 17.49 3.96 -2.09
CA PRO A 256 18.95 3.98 -1.96
C PRO A 256 19.67 4.42 -3.23
N ILE A 257 20.92 4.88 -3.10
CA ILE A 257 21.86 4.94 -4.22
C ILE A 257 23.00 3.92 -4.01
N ASP A 258 23.74 3.62 -5.08
CA ASP A 258 24.84 2.65 -5.03
C ASP A 258 26.07 3.27 -4.37
N GLY A 259 26.15 3.13 -3.05
CA GLY A 259 27.19 3.71 -2.21
C GLY A 259 27.02 5.21 -1.93
N PRO A 260 27.77 5.74 -0.95
CA PRO A 260 27.65 7.13 -0.51
C PRO A 260 28.10 8.12 -1.59
N LEU A 261 27.49 9.30 -1.59
CA LEU A 261 27.83 10.43 -2.46
C LEU A 261 28.11 11.67 -1.62
N ALA A 262 29.37 12.11 -1.58
CA ALA A 262 29.72 13.39 -0.99
C ALA A 262 29.13 14.54 -1.82
N VAL A 263 28.48 15.48 -1.14
CA VAL A 263 27.83 16.66 -1.72
C VAL A 263 28.18 17.92 -0.93
N LYS A 264 28.13 19.08 -1.59
CA LYS A 264 28.35 20.39 -0.98
C LYS A 264 27.12 21.27 -1.06
N ALA A 265 26.98 22.17 -0.11
CA ALA A 265 25.93 23.18 -0.10
C ALA A 265 25.89 23.96 -1.43
N GLY A 266 24.69 24.09 -2.00
CA GLY A 266 24.45 24.75 -3.29
C GLY A 266 24.64 23.86 -4.52
N GLU A 267 25.15 22.63 -4.39
CA GLU A 267 25.19 21.67 -5.50
C GLU A 267 23.78 21.16 -5.85
N LEU A 268 23.59 20.76 -7.10
CA LEU A 268 22.34 20.23 -7.61
C LEU A 268 22.40 18.70 -7.73
N VAL A 269 21.34 18.03 -7.31
CA VAL A 269 21.07 16.61 -7.56
C VAL A 269 19.81 16.50 -8.41
N SER A 270 19.93 15.96 -9.61
CA SER A 270 18.77 15.68 -10.47
C SER A 270 18.29 14.26 -10.20
N ALA A 271 17.00 14.11 -9.94
CA ALA A 271 16.37 12.84 -9.62
C ALA A 271 15.17 12.60 -10.52
N THR A 272 15.12 11.44 -11.17
CA THR A 272 13.96 10.98 -11.95
C THR A 272 13.35 9.78 -11.25
N VAL A 273 12.05 9.82 -10.97
CA VAL A 273 11.31 8.70 -10.37
C VAL A 273 10.24 8.24 -11.34
N MET A 274 10.21 6.94 -11.59
CA MET A 274 9.29 6.29 -12.51
C MET A 274 8.48 5.24 -11.75
N ALA A 275 7.18 5.14 -12.04
CA ALA A 275 6.30 4.21 -11.32
C ALA A 275 5.29 3.54 -12.24
N ARG A 276 5.01 2.26 -11.95
CA ARG A 276 3.85 1.50 -12.42
C ARG A 276 3.09 1.00 -11.18
N PRO A 277 2.16 1.80 -10.63
CA PRO A 277 1.54 1.52 -9.33
C PRO A 277 0.79 0.18 -9.28
N ALA A 278 0.02 -0.15 -10.33
CA ALA A 278 -0.68 -1.43 -10.47
C ALA A 278 0.26 -2.64 -10.39
N ASP A 279 1.47 -2.52 -10.94
CA ASP A 279 2.49 -3.57 -10.93
C ASP A 279 3.37 -3.53 -9.66
N ARG A 280 3.14 -2.55 -8.78
CA ARG A 280 3.95 -2.25 -7.58
C ARG A 280 5.43 -2.01 -7.91
N LEU A 281 5.72 -1.47 -9.08
CA LEU A 281 7.07 -1.18 -9.53
C LEU A 281 7.40 0.30 -9.39
N ILE A 282 8.62 0.56 -8.92
CA ILE A 282 9.23 1.89 -8.90
C ILE A 282 10.68 1.79 -9.34
N ALA A 283 11.11 2.75 -10.14
CA ALA A 283 12.50 2.94 -10.55
C ALA A 283 12.92 4.38 -10.26
N TRP A 284 14.20 4.58 -10.00
CA TRP A 284 14.74 5.91 -9.75
C TRP A 284 16.15 6.05 -10.30
N ASP A 285 16.38 7.18 -10.95
CA ASP A 285 17.67 7.62 -11.44
C ASP A 285 18.12 8.84 -10.65
N VAL A 286 19.38 8.85 -10.25
CA VAL A 286 20.01 10.01 -9.58
C VAL A 286 21.22 10.43 -10.38
N ARG A 287 21.34 11.72 -10.65
CA ARG A 287 22.48 12.33 -11.34
C ARG A 287 23.04 13.47 -10.51
N HIS A 288 24.34 13.44 -10.28
CA HIS A 288 25.07 14.51 -9.61
C HIS A 288 26.02 15.18 -10.61
N PRO A 289 25.66 16.32 -11.21
CA PRO A 289 26.44 16.97 -12.25
C PRO A 289 27.86 17.34 -11.79
N ALA A 290 28.03 17.83 -10.55
CA ALA A 290 29.32 18.29 -10.05
C ALA A 290 30.38 17.17 -10.02
N SER A 291 29.97 15.92 -9.72
CA SER A 291 30.88 14.76 -9.73
C SER A 291 30.75 13.88 -10.98
N GLY A 292 29.81 14.17 -11.88
CA GLY A 292 29.49 13.32 -13.04
C GLY A 292 28.89 11.94 -12.73
N ARG A 293 28.58 11.64 -11.45
CA ARG A 293 28.07 10.32 -11.02
C ARG A 293 26.60 10.17 -11.40
N LYS A 294 26.24 8.93 -11.75
CA LYS A 294 24.87 8.53 -12.08
C LYS A 294 24.55 7.20 -11.41
N PHE A 295 23.32 7.06 -10.96
CA PHE A 295 22.78 5.88 -10.31
C PHE A 295 21.43 5.55 -10.95
N SER A 296 21.13 4.27 -11.12
CA SER A 296 19.87 3.80 -11.72
C SER A 296 19.47 2.50 -11.03
N HIS A 297 18.27 2.49 -10.46
CA HIS A 297 17.76 1.41 -9.61
C HIS A 297 16.28 1.17 -9.86
N SER A 298 15.81 -0.05 -9.57
CA SER A 298 14.42 -0.43 -9.74
C SER A 298 14.04 -1.59 -8.84
N THR A 299 12.84 -1.55 -8.25
CA THR A 299 12.31 -2.69 -7.48
C THR A 299 12.18 -3.97 -8.30
N TRP A 300 12.12 -3.88 -9.63
CA TRP A 300 12.20 -5.04 -10.51
C TRP A 300 13.53 -5.78 -10.39
N LEU A 301 14.65 -5.05 -10.27
CA LEU A 301 15.98 -5.63 -10.11
C LEU A 301 16.20 -6.18 -8.69
N GLY A 302 15.41 -5.69 -7.73
CA GLY A 302 15.44 -6.14 -6.34
C GLY A 302 14.62 -7.40 -6.07
N ASP A 303 13.78 -7.82 -7.02
CA ASP A 303 12.85 -8.93 -6.80
C ASP A 303 13.55 -10.30 -6.93
N LEU A 304 13.21 -11.22 -6.03
CA LEU A 304 13.69 -12.61 -6.04
C LEU A 304 12.63 -13.50 -6.66
N LEU A 305 12.59 -13.51 -7.98
CA LEU A 305 11.64 -14.33 -8.73
C LEU A 305 12.09 -15.80 -8.76
N MET A 306 11.21 -16.70 -8.34
CA MET A 306 11.51 -18.14 -8.47
C MET A 306 11.54 -18.53 -9.95
N HIS A 307 12.53 -19.30 -10.38
CA HIS A 307 12.62 -19.81 -11.75
C HIS A 307 11.34 -20.55 -12.19
N GLU A 308 10.72 -21.30 -11.28
CA GLU A 308 9.44 -21.96 -11.55
C GLU A 308 8.29 -20.98 -11.81
N GLN A 309 8.27 -19.84 -11.11
CA GLN A 309 7.24 -18.81 -11.30
C GLN A 309 7.41 -18.15 -12.67
N LEU A 310 8.64 -17.73 -13.02
CA LEU A 310 8.94 -17.14 -14.32
C LEU A 310 8.59 -18.06 -15.48
N ASN A 311 8.90 -19.35 -15.38
CA ASN A 311 8.59 -20.32 -16.43
C ASN A 311 7.09 -20.58 -16.57
N ARG A 312 6.33 -20.59 -15.46
CA ARG A 312 4.89 -20.84 -15.47
C ARG A 312 4.07 -19.68 -16.01
N THR A 313 4.59 -18.46 -15.98
CA THR A 313 3.90 -17.24 -16.45
C THR A 313 4.26 -16.85 -17.88
N ARG A 314 5.07 -17.63 -18.60
CA ARG A 314 5.40 -17.34 -20.00
C ARG A 314 4.15 -17.53 -20.88
N PRO A 315 3.88 -16.63 -21.86
CA PRO A 315 2.71 -16.75 -22.73
C PRO A 315 2.64 -18.05 -23.54
N ASP A 316 3.79 -18.65 -23.86
CA ASP A 316 3.94 -19.91 -24.61
C ASP A 316 3.95 -21.17 -23.72
N HIS A 317 3.95 -21.01 -22.40
CA HIS A 317 3.92 -22.14 -21.48
C HIS A 317 2.54 -22.78 -21.43
N VAL A 318 2.46 -24.08 -21.68
CA VAL A 318 1.24 -24.87 -21.46
C VAL A 318 1.24 -25.38 -20.02
N PRO A 319 0.44 -24.82 -19.10
CA PRO A 319 0.52 -25.18 -17.69
C PRO A 319 -0.04 -26.58 -17.46
N GLN A 320 0.61 -27.34 -16.58
CA GLN A 320 0.06 -28.58 -16.03
C GLN A 320 -0.26 -28.38 -14.55
N LEU A 321 -1.43 -28.89 -14.11
CA LEU A 321 -1.79 -28.84 -12.70
C LEU A 321 -0.77 -29.64 -11.88
N SER A 322 -0.07 -28.94 -10.99
CA SER A 322 0.74 -29.55 -9.94
C SER A 322 -0.12 -30.44 -9.04
N ARG A 323 0.51 -31.32 -8.26
CA ARG A 323 -0.22 -32.18 -7.32
C ARG A 323 -1.06 -31.35 -6.33
N ALA A 324 -0.51 -30.26 -5.82
CA ALA A 324 -1.23 -29.32 -4.97
C ALA A 324 -2.38 -28.63 -5.72
N ALA A 325 -2.18 -28.21 -6.97
CA ALA A 325 -3.24 -27.58 -7.76
C ALA A 325 -4.39 -28.55 -8.09
N ARG A 326 -4.11 -29.84 -8.31
CA ARG A 326 -5.15 -30.88 -8.44
C ARG A 326 -5.95 -31.05 -7.15
N ALA A 327 -5.29 -31.06 -6.00
CA ALA A 327 -5.98 -31.10 -4.71
C ALA A 327 -6.86 -29.86 -4.48
N ARG A 328 -6.39 -28.66 -4.88
CA ARG A 328 -7.21 -27.43 -4.84
C ARG A 328 -8.43 -27.55 -5.76
N ALA A 329 -8.23 -28.02 -6.99
CA ALA A 329 -9.33 -28.23 -7.94
C ALA A 329 -10.37 -29.22 -7.40
N LEU A 330 -9.93 -30.28 -6.72
CA LEU A 330 -10.83 -31.24 -6.08
C LEU A 330 -11.66 -30.59 -4.97
N VAL A 331 -11.04 -29.81 -4.06
CA VAL A 331 -11.77 -29.05 -3.03
C VAL A 331 -12.84 -28.16 -3.66
N LEU A 332 -12.47 -27.38 -4.68
CA LEU A 332 -13.39 -26.50 -5.39
C LEU A 332 -14.51 -27.26 -6.09
N SER A 333 -14.22 -28.42 -6.69
CA SER A 333 -15.23 -29.26 -7.35
C SER A 333 -16.30 -29.80 -6.40
N TYR A 334 -16.01 -29.87 -5.10
CA TYR A 334 -16.94 -30.28 -4.05
C TYR A 334 -17.61 -29.13 -3.32
N CYS A 335 -17.40 -27.88 -3.74
CA CYS A 335 -18.15 -26.71 -3.27
C CYS A 335 -19.52 -26.62 -3.96
N ASP A 336 -20.28 -27.70 -3.94
CA ASP A 336 -21.56 -27.87 -4.66
C ASP A 336 -22.80 -27.73 -3.76
N GLY A 337 -22.60 -27.37 -2.48
CA GLY A 337 -23.67 -27.24 -1.49
C GLY A 337 -24.16 -28.57 -0.90
N GLN A 338 -23.55 -29.72 -1.26
CA GLN A 338 -24.00 -31.04 -0.79
C GLN A 338 -23.06 -31.67 0.25
N ARG A 339 -21.79 -31.26 0.29
CA ARG A 339 -20.77 -31.86 1.18
C ARG A 339 -20.37 -30.93 2.30
N SER A 340 -20.15 -31.51 3.49
CA SER A 340 -19.53 -30.80 4.61
C SER A 340 -18.02 -30.64 4.41
N VAL A 341 -17.41 -29.68 5.11
CA VAL A 341 -15.96 -29.47 5.07
C VAL A 341 -15.20 -30.76 5.46
N GLY A 342 -15.71 -31.53 6.42
CA GLY A 342 -15.11 -32.82 6.82
C GLY A 342 -15.14 -33.85 5.68
N GLN A 343 -16.25 -33.95 4.94
CA GLN A 343 -16.36 -34.85 3.79
C GLN A 343 -15.41 -34.45 2.65
N ILE A 344 -15.19 -33.15 2.46
CA ILE A 344 -14.21 -32.63 1.49
C ILE A 344 -12.78 -33.00 1.92
N GLN A 345 -12.44 -32.82 3.20
CA GLN A 345 -11.13 -33.21 3.75
C GLN A 345 -10.83 -34.69 3.55
N GLU A 346 -11.80 -35.57 3.85
CA GLU A 346 -11.67 -37.02 3.63
C GLU A 346 -11.45 -37.36 2.16
N ALA A 347 -12.15 -36.70 1.24
CA ALA A 347 -12.00 -36.95 -0.18
C ALA A 347 -10.64 -36.50 -0.72
N VAL A 348 -10.15 -35.34 -0.27
CA VAL A 348 -8.81 -34.83 -0.61
C VAL A 348 -7.71 -35.76 -0.08
N LEU A 349 -7.86 -36.25 1.16
CA LEU A 349 -6.91 -37.20 1.75
C LEU A 349 -6.85 -38.51 0.96
N ARG A 350 -8.01 -39.03 0.55
CA ARG A 350 -8.12 -40.27 -0.22
C ARG A 350 -7.44 -40.16 -1.59
N GLU A 351 -7.60 -39.04 -2.29
CA GLU A 351 -7.04 -38.85 -3.64
C GLU A 351 -5.60 -38.33 -3.64
N HIS A 352 -5.17 -37.67 -2.56
CA HIS A 352 -3.84 -37.10 -2.42
C HIS A 352 -3.15 -37.43 -1.08
N PRO A 353 -2.99 -38.72 -0.73
CA PRO A 353 -2.59 -39.13 0.62
C PRO A 353 -1.19 -38.70 1.04
N ALA A 354 -0.28 -38.47 0.09
CA ALA A 354 1.09 -38.03 0.38
C ALA A 354 1.32 -36.53 0.17
N LEU A 355 0.26 -35.72 0.06
CA LEU A 355 0.39 -34.25 0.12
C LEU A 355 0.38 -33.70 1.54
N PHE A 356 -0.17 -34.44 2.50
CA PHE A 356 -0.42 -33.93 3.83
C PHE A 356 0.19 -34.87 4.88
N PRO A 357 1.23 -34.41 5.60
CA PRO A 357 1.86 -35.19 6.68
C PRO A 357 0.92 -35.50 7.86
N SER A 358 -0.16 -34.74 8.04
CA SER A 358 -1.07 -34.85 9.17
C SER A 358 -2.52 -34.44 8.85
N SER A 359 -3.46 -34.86 9.70
CA SER A 359 -4.87 -34.44 9.62
C SER A 359 -5.05 -32.92 9.79
N THR A 360 -4.20 -32.29 10.61
CA THR A 360 -4.17 -30.84 10.81
C THR A 360 -3.80 -30.09 9.52
N GLU A 361 -2.86 -30.61 8.73
CA GLU A 361 -2.45 -29.96 7.48
C GLU A 361 -3.51 -30.06 6.38
N ILE A 362 -4.25 -31.17 6.31
CA ILE A 362 -5.42 -31.29 5.41
C ILE A 362 -6.47 -30.27 5.82
N THR A 363 -6.72 -30.16 7.13
CA THR A 363 -7.68 -29.19 7.66
C THR A 363 -7.28 -27.77 7.28
N ARG A 364 -6.01 -27.40 7.48
CA ARG A 364 -5.47 -26.09 7.10
C ARG A 364 -5.55 -25.85 5.60
N PHE A 365 -5.18 -26.83 4.78
CA PHE A 365 -5.21 -26.72 3.33
C PHE A 365 -6.63 -26.53 2.79
N VAL A 366 -7.59 -27.38 3.22
CA VAL A 366 -8.98 -27.27 2.79
C VAL A 366 -9.56 -25.94 3.25
N ALA A 367 -9.31 -25.54 4.50
CA ALA A 367 -9.73 -24.24 4.99
C ALA A 367 -9.14 -23.08 4.18
N ALA A 368 -7.84 -23.13 3.84
CA ALA A 368 -7.19 -22.11 3.02
C ALA A 368 -7.82 -22.00 1.63
N VAL A 369 -8.10 -23.13 0.97
CA VAL A 369 -8.77 -23.15 -0.34
C VAL A 369 -10.20 -22.61 -0.26
N LEU A 370 -10.98 -23.03 0.73
CA LEU A 370 -12.37 -22.60 0.90
C LEU A 370 -12.50 -21.12 1.27
N THR A 371 -11.50 -20.58 1.97
CA THR A 371 -11.48 -19.17 2.39
C THR A 371 -10.75 -18.24 1.42
N GLY A 372 -10.18 -18.78 0.33
CA GLY A 372 -9.38 -18.00 -0.63
C GLY A 372 -8.05 -17.49 -0.05
N SER A 373 -7.62 -17.98 1.10
CA SER A 373 -6.33 -17.63 1.70
C SER A 373 -5.22 -18.33 0.93
N THR A 374 -4.39 -17.56 0.23
CA THR A 374 -3.12 -18.07 -0.27
C THR A 374 -2.10 -17.94 0.85
N ASP A 375 -1.75 -19.05 1.49
CA ASP A 375 -0.57 -19.15 2.37
C ASP A 375 0.69 -18.62 1.67
#